data_AF-C9YXE2-F1
#
_entry.id   AF-C9YXE2-F1
#
_cell.length_a   1.000
_cell.length_b   1.000
_cell.length_c   1.000
_cell.angle_alpha   90.00
_cell.angle_beta   90.00
_cell.angle_gamma   90.00
#
_symmetry.space_group_name_H-M   'P 1'
#
loop_
_entity.id
_entity.type
_entity.pdbx_description
1 polymer ?
#
loop_
_entity_poly.entity_id
_entity_poly.type
_entity_poly.pdbx_seq_one_letter_code
_entity_poly.pdbx_strand_id
1 'polypeptide(L)'
;MFHRIRRRAKEPSEAQRQFAELHARLQGQVPPGFGVSATEPESAEPAGVVDDFLPPELRVPSHDQVEGKMMPWKQPLVLDGEMAACAECGAYRDWLILSTRGEIWLRCRTGHQQRETRLDTAWYNRNSGPADAMHATFEDCLRHLGH
;
A
#
# COMPACT_ATOMS: atom_id res chain seq x y z
N MET A 1 25.31 48.70 21.38
CA MET A 1 24.73 49.36 20.18
C MET A 1 24.47 48.28 19.13
N PHE A 2 23.31 47.62 19.16
CA PHE A 2 23.01 46.48 18.27
C PHE A 2 22.31 46.96 17.01
N HIS A 3 22.93 46.76 15.84
CA HIS A 3 22.35 47.13 14.55
C HIS A 3 21.29 46.09 14.15
N ARG A 4 20.02 46.53 14.03
CA ARG A 4 18.94 45.73 13.44
C ARG A 4 19.21 45.57 11.93
N ILE A 5 19.69 44.42 11.51
CA ILE A 5 19.76 44.04 10.10
C ILE A 5 18.33 43.79 9.60
N ARG A 6 17.78 44.72 8.82
CA ARG A 6 16.51 44.52 8.09
C ARG A 6 16.76 43.48 7.00
N ARG A 7 16.28 42.24 7.19
CA ARG A 7 16.20 41.25 6.10
C ARG A 7 15.22 41.79 5.05
N ARG A 8 15.70 42.11 3.85
CA ARG A 8 14.84 42.32 2.69
C ARG A 8 14.18 40.99 2.34
N ALA A 9 12.85 40.95 2.35
CA ALA A 9 12.12 39.81 1.81
C ALA A 9 12.45 39.70 0.32
N LYS A 10 12.93 38.53 -0.11
CA LYS A 10 13.17 38.23 -1.52
C LYS A 10 11.81 38.13 -2.20
N GLU A 11 11.60 38.87 -3.28
CA GLU A 11 10.33 38.79 -4.01
C GLU A 11 10.06 37.36 -4.48
N PRO A 12 8.80 36.89 -4.43
CA PRO A 12 8.45 35.56 -4.88
C PRO A 12 8.77 35.42 -6.37
N SER A 13 9.36 34.28 -6.73
CA SER A 13 9.70 33.98 -8.12
C SER A 13 8.45 33.92 -8.99
N GLU A 14 8.63 34.08 -10.29
CA GLU A 14 7.54 34.04 -11.26
C GLU A 14 6.75 32.71 -11.18
N ALA A 15 7.44 31.60 -10.97
CA ALA A 15 6.83 30.28 -10.76
C ALA A 15 5.93 30.24 -9.50
N GLN A 16 6.32 30.91 -8.41
CA GLN A 16 5.49 30.99 -7.19
C GLN A 16 4.24 31.84 -7.42
N ARG A 17 4.34 32.90 -8.23
CA ARG A 17 3.19 33.73 -8.61
C ARG A 17 2.21 32.95 -9.47
N GLN A 18 2.71 32.23 -10.48
CA GLN A 18 1.90 31.38 -11.37
C GLN A 18 1.17 30.27 -10.58
N PHE A 19 1.86 29.62 -9.64
CA PHE A 19 1.25 28.60 -8.79
C PHE A 19 0.15 29.18 -7.89
N ALA A 20 0.39 30.34 -7.27
CA ALA A 20 -0.59 31.02 -6.43
C ALA A 20 -1.84 31.44 -7.23
N GLU A 21 -1.65 31.91 -8.47
CA GLU A 21 -2.74 32.27 -9.37
C GLU A 21 -3.57 31.05 -9.77
N LEU A 22 -2.92 29.95 -10.16
CA LEU A 22 -3.58 28.67 -10.44
C LEU A 22 -4.39 28.17 -9.24
N HIS A 23 -3.80 28.21 -8.04
CA HIS A 23 -4.47 27.81 -6.82
C HIS A 23 -5.70 28.68 -6.53
N ALA A 24 -5.59 30.01 -6.67
CA ALA A 24 -6.72 30.94 -6.50
C ALA A 24 -7.87 30.66 -7.48
N ARG A 25 -7.56 30.30 -8.73
CA ARG A 25 -8.59 29.94 -9.75
C ARG A 25 -9.28 28.61 -9.44
N LEU A 26 -8.63 27.70 -8.73
CA LEU A 26 -9.16 26.39 -8.37
C LEU A 26 -9.97 26.42 -7.07
N GLN A 27 -9.67 27.33 -6.14
CA GLN A 27 -10.39 27.46 -4.86
C GLN A 27 -11.90 27.70 -5.01
N GLY A 28 -12.34 28.34 -6.10
CA GLY A 28 -13.76 28.58 -6.38
C GLY A 28 -14.49 27.45 -7.11
N GLN A 29 -13.81 26.35 -7.45
CA GLN A 29 -14.40 25.23 -8.20
C GLN A 29 -14.85 24.07 -7.31
N VAL A 30 -14.72 24.19 -5.99
CA VAL A 30 -15.29 23.21 -5.06
C VAL A 30 -16.76 23.56 -4.84
N PRO A 31 -17.72 22.68 -5.20
CA PRO A 31 -19.12 22.90 -4.90
C PRO A 31 -19.31 23.07 -3.39
N PRO A 32 -20.15 24.02 -2.93
CA PRO A 32 -20.45 24.15 -1.51
C PRO A 32 -21.11 22.84 -1.04
N GLY A 33 -20.42 22.08 -0.17
CA GLY A 33 -20.87 20.79 0.36
C GLY A 33 -19.80 19.69 0.41
N PHE A 34 -18.71 19.82 -0.35
CA PHE A 34 -17.56 18.91 -0.21
C PHE A 34 -16.57 19.46 0.81
N GLY A 35 -16.44 18.79 1.97
CA GLY A 35 -15.39 19.06 2.96
C GLY A 35 -15.77 19.93 4.17
N VAL A 36 -17.05 20.31 4.33
CA VAL A 36 -17.53 20.94 5.57
C VAL A 36 -17.96 19.83 6.53
N SER A 37 -17.12 19.50 7.51
CA SER A 37 -17.63 18.81 8.71
C SER A 37 -18.55 19.80 9.42
N ALA A 38 -19.86 19.61 9.27
CA ALA A 38 -20.85 20.35 10.04
C ALA A 38 -20.69 19.93 11.51
N THR A 39 -20.05 20.78 12.31
CA THR A 39 -20.14 20.68 13.76
C THR A 39 -21.42 21.38 14.19
N GLU A 40 -22.48 20.61 14.40
CA GLU A 40 -23.57 21.00 15.31
C GLU A 40 -24.10 19.72 15.99
N PRO A 41 -24.13 19.66 17.34
CA PRO A 41 -24.66 18.49 18.03
C PRO A 41 -26.17 18.65 18.14
N GLU A 42 -26.89 18.28 17.08
CA GLU A 42 -28.34 18.11 17.19
C GLU A 42 -28.64 16.68 17.64
N SER A 43 -29.20 16.59 18.84
CA SER A 43 -29.64 15.35 19.49
C SER A 43 -30.70 14.67 18.63
N ALA A 44 -30.29 13.73 17.78
CA ALA A 44 -31.18 12.88 17.00
C ALA A 44 -31.12 11.43 17.50
N GLU A 45 -32.29 10.83 17.62
CA GLU A 45 -32.57 9.41 17.91
C GLU A 45 -31.69 8.49 17.04
N PRO A 46 -31.41 7.23 17.44
CA PRO A 46 -30.42 6.40 16.75
C PRO A 46 -30.90 6.02 15.35
N ALA A 47 -30.62 6.89 14.38
CA ALA A 47 -30.64 6.57 12.97
C ALA A 47 -29.62 5.44 12.80
N GLY A 48 -30.13 4.24 12.48
CA GLY A 48 -29.29 3.08 12.22
C GLY A 48 -28.20 3.50 11.23
N VAL A 49 -26.94 3.37 11.65
CA VAL A 49 -25.77 3.68 10.83
C VAL A 49 -25.92 2.91 9.53
N VAL A 50 -26.36 3.58 8.47
CA VAL A 50 -26.31 3.03 7.12
C VAL A 50 -24.84 3.09 6.76
N ASP A 51 -24.18 1.94 6.88
CA ASP A 51 -22.79 1.78 6.49
C ASP A 51 -22.73 2.00 4.97
N ASP A 52 -22.30 3.19 4.52
CA ASP A 52 -22.16 3.58 3.11
C ASP A 52 -21.15 2.70 2.34
N PHE A 53 -20.46 1.80 3.02
CA PHE A 53 -19.57 0.82 2.42
C PHE A 53 -20.33 -0.40 1.89
N LEU A 54 -19.81 -0.98 0.80
CA LEU A 54 -20.29 -2.25 0.24
C LEU A 54 -20.52 -3.31 1.34
N PRO A 55 -21.50 -4.21 1.23
CA PRO A 55 -21.68 -5.30 2.19
C PRO A 55 -20.36 -6.04 2.51
N PRO A 56 -20.10 -6.44 3.78
CA PRO A 56 -18.82 -7.02 4.19
C PRO A 56 -18.35 -8.19 3.31
N GLU A 57 -19.28 -8.98 2.77
CA GLU A 57 -19.03 -10.14 1.92
C GLU A 57 -18.44 -9.75 0.55
N LEU A 58 -18.63 -8.49 0.14
CA LEU A 58 -18.13 -7.93 -1.11
C LEU A 58 -16.91 -7.02 -0.90
N ARG A 59 -16.52 -6.75 0.35
CA ARG A 59 -15.31 -5.99 0.64
C ARG A 59 -14.09 -6.86 0.39
N VAL A 60 -13.07 -6.28 -0.20
CA VAL A 60 -11.74 -6.92 -0.25
C VAL A 60 -11.22 -7.02 1.18
N PRO A 61 -10.86 -8.22 1.67
CA PRO A 61 -10.34 -8.38 3.03
C PRO A 61 -9.11 -7.51 3.25
N SER A 62 -9.05 -6.86 4.42
CA SER A 62 -7.86 -6.13 4.83
C SER A 62 -6.70 -7.10 5.05
N HIS A 63 -5.46 -6.59 5.05
CA HIS A 63 -4.27 -7.44 5.24
C HIS A 63 -4.30 -8.20 6.57
N ASP A 64 -4.90 -7.62 7.61
CA ASP A 64 -5.03 -8.22 8.94
C ASP A 64 -6.09 -9.33 9.01
N GLN A 65 -7.00 -9.40 8.02
CA GLN A 65 -8.08 -10.40 7.96
C GLN A 65 -7.66 -11.69 7.25
N VAL A 66 -6.44 -11.74 6.70
CA VAL A 66 -5.93 -12.91 5.98
C VAL A 66 -4.71 -13.46 6.72
N GLU A 67 -4.67 -14.77 6.97
CA GLU A 67 -3.52 -15.43 7.65
C GLU A 67 -2.20 -15.26 6.88
N GLY A 68 -2.28 -15.07 5.57
CA GLY A 68 -1.16 -14.68 4.73
C GLY A 68 -1.58 -14.40 3.29
N LYS A 69 -0.76 -13.62 2.58
CA LYS A 69 -0.90 -13.37 1.15
C LYS A 69 0.22 -14.05 0.39
N MET A 70 -0.08 -14.55 -0.80
CA MET A 70 0.88 -15.26 -1.65
C MET A 70 0.87 -14.65 -3.04
N MET A 71 2.06 -14.44 -3.62
CA MET A 71 2.24 -13.89 -4.96
C MET A 71 3.31 -14.68 -5.72
N PRO A 72 3.00 -15.24 -6.90
CA PRO A 72 4.01 -15.85 -7.75
C PRO A 72 4.93 -14.79 -8.37
N TRP A 73 6.23 -15.09 -8.41
CA TRP A 73 7.28 -14.23 -8.92
C TRP A 73 8.20 -15.00 -9.87
N LYS A 74 7.85 -14.98 -11.16
CA LYS A 74 8.49 -15.78 -12.22
C LYS A 74 9.85 -15.23 -12.70
N GLN A 75 10.08 -13.94 -12.45
CA GLN A 75 11.33 -13.27 -12.80
C GLN A 75 12.38 -13.46 -11.71
N PRO A 76 13.69 -13.29 -12.01
CA PRO A 76 14.71 -13.26 -10.97
C PRO A 76 14.39 -12.18 -9.93
N LEU A 77 14.47 -12.54 -8.65
CA LEU A 77 14.31 -11.59 -7.56
C LEU A 77 15.67 -10.97 -7.26
N VAL A 78 15.83 -9.67 -7.50
CA VAL A 78 17.07 -8.94 -7.24
C VAL A 78 16.86 -8.06 -6.00
N LEU A 79 17.69 -8.25 -4.99
CA LEU A 79 17.63 -7.58 -3.69
C LEU A 79 19.00 -6.95 -3.42
N ASP A 80 19.04 -5.62 -3.23
CA ASP A 80 20.27 -4.86 -3.00
C ASP A 80 21.37 -5.10 -4.06
N GLY A 81 20.97 -5.42 -5.29
CA GLY A 81 21.90 -5.74 -6.39
C GLY A 81 22.31 -7.22 -6.48
N GLU A 82 21.87 -8.06 -5.55
CA GLU A 82 22.15 -9.49 -5.53
C GLU A 82 20.93 -10.31 -5.96
N MET A 83 21.16 -11.38 -6.71
CA MET A 83 20.10 -12.30 -7.11
C MET A 83 19.76 -13.22 -5.94
N ALA A 84 18.51 -13.19 -5.47
CA ALA A 84 18.04 -14.10 -4.45
C ALA A 84 17.98 -15.53 -5.03
N ALA A 85 18.73 -16.42 -4.39
CA ALA A 85 18.75 -17.85 -4.68
C ALA A 85 18.30 -18.65 -3.46
N CYS A 86 17.75 -19.83 -3.71
CA CYS A 86 17.40 -20.78 -2.68
C CYS A 86 18.67 -21.28 -1.99
N ALA A 87 18.74 -21.15 -0.67
CA ALA A 87 19.87 -21.61 0.11
C ALA A 87 20.08 -23.13 0.03
N GLU A 88 19.02 -23.90 -0.29
CA GLU A 88 19.06 -25.36 -0.35
C GLU A 88 19.31 -25.88 -1.77
N CYS A 89 18.54 -25.44 -2.78
CA CYS A 89 18.64 -25.96 -4.15
C CYS A 89 19.28 -25.02 -5.16
N GLY A 90 19.62 -23.78 -4.79
CA GLY A 90 20.22 -22.78 -5.68
C GLY A 90 19.28 -22.21 -6.74
N ALA A 91 17.99 -22.56 -6.74
CA ALA A 91 17.01 -21.97 -7.64
C ALA A 91 16.89 -20.46 -7.41
N TYR A 92 16.95 -19.66 -8.48
CA TYR A 92 16.99 -18.18 -8.42
C TYR A 92 15.77 -17.51 -9.10
N ARG A 93 14.81 -18.31 -9.58
CA ARG A 93 13.60 -17.89 -10.29
C ARG A 93 12.39 -18.70 -9.81
N ASP A 94 11.21 -18.29 -10.28
CA ASP A 94 9.94 -18.95 -9.99
C ASP A 94 9.70 -19.05 -8.48
N TRP A 95 9.92 -17.92 -7.83
CA TRP A 95 9.69 -17.74 -6.41
C TRP A 95 8.20 -17.60 -6.14
N LEU A 96 7.75 -18.18 -5.04
CA LEU A 96 6.49 -17.82 -4.43
C LEU A 96 6.81 -16.93 -3.23
N ILE A 97 6.34 -15.69 -3.25
CA ILE A 97 6.55 -14.73 -2.17
C ILE A 97 5.34 -14.79 -1.25
N LEU A 98 5.57 -15.01 0.04
CA LEU A 98 4.55 -15.11 1.06
C LEU A 98 4.71 -13.95 2.04
N SER A 99 3.63 -13.25 2.34
CA SER A 99 3.54 -12.27 3.42
C SER A 99 2.67 -12.83 4.53
N THR A 100 3.25 -13.10 5.70
CA THR A 100 2.54 -13.61 6.87
C THR A 100 3.01 -12.88 8.12
N ARG A 101 2.09 -12.34 8.92
CA ARG A 101 2.37 -11.66 10.20
C ARG A 101 3.49 -10.60 10.14
N GLY A 102 3.59 -9.88 9.03
CA GLY A 102 4.61 -8.85 8.81
C GLY A 102 5.95 -9.35 8.27
N GLU A 103 6.15 -10.67 8.18
CA GLU A 103 7.36 -11.30 7.64
C GLU A 103 7.17 -11.72 6.19
N ILE A 104 8.27 -11.65 5.43
CA ILE A 104 8.32 -12.11 4.04
C ILE A 104 9.10 -13.41 3.95
N TRP A 105 8.49 -14.40 3.32
CA TRP A 105 9.07 -15.71 3.06
C TRP A 105 9.12 -15.97 1.55
N LEU A 106 10.21 -16.58 1.10
CA LEU A 106 10.41 -17.00 -0.28
C LEU A 106 10.36 -18.53 -0.33
N ARG A 107 9.46 -19.06 -1.14
CA ARG A 107 9.36 -20.50 -1.40
C ARG A 107 9.78 -20.79 -2.84
N CYS A 108 10.75 -21.67 -3.00
CA CYS A 108 11.18 -22.10 -4.33
C CYS A 108 10.20 -23.14 -4.91
N ARG A 109 10.32 -23.43 -6.21
CA ARG A 109 9.50 -24.46 -6.89
C ARG A 109 9.65 -25.87 -6.30
N THR A 110 10.80 -26.19 -5.70
CA THR A 110 11.04 -27.49 -5.03
C THR A 110 10.37 -27.57 -3.65
N GLY A 111 9.86 -26.46 -3.12
CA GLY A 111 9.15 -26.40 -1.84
C GLY A 111 9.97 -25.88 -0.66
N HIS A 112 11.29 -25.69 -0.80
CA HIS A 112 12.11 -25.06 0.24
C HIS A 112 11.64 -23.65 0.53
N GLN A 113 11.61 -23.28 1.81
CA GLN A 113 11.19 -21.97 2.28
C GLN A 113 12.33 -21.29 3.02
N GLN A 114 12.57 -20.02 2.70
CA GLN A 114 13.54 -19.19 3.40
C GLN A 114 12.93 -17.84 3.74
N ARG A 115 13.22 -17.35 4.94
CA ARG A 115 12.81 -16.01 5.36
C ARG A 115 13.71 -14.98 4.70
N GLU A 116 13.12 -13.96 4.11
CA GLU A 116 13.86 -12.86 3.48
C GLU A 116 13.69 -11.58 4.30
N THR A 117 14.77 -11.14 4.94
CA THR A 117 14.75 -9.96 5.82
C THR A 117 14.94 -8.65 5.09
N ARG A 118 15.39 -8.68 3.83
CA ARG A 118 15.52 -7.48 2.98
C ARG A 118 14.18 -7.00 2.43
N LEU A 119 13.16 -7.85 2.50
CA LEU A 119 11.81 -7.54 2.06
C LEU A 119 10.89 -7.32 3.25
N ASP A 120 10.11 -6.25 3.18
CA ASP A 120 9.07 -5.93 4.15
C ASP A 120 7.67 -6.05 3.52
N THR A 121 6.66 -5.96 4.38
CA THR A 121 5.26 -6.00 3.95
C THR A 121 4.92 -4.81 3.03
N ALA A 122 5.59 -3.66 3.20
CA ALA A 122 5.38 -2.51 2.32
C ALA A 122 5.87 -2.80 0.89
N TRP A 123 7.01 -3.46 0.73
CA TRP A 123 7.51 -3.95 -0.55
C TRP A 123 6.54 -4.95 -1.17
N TYR A 124 6.07 -5.92 -0.39
CA TYR A 124 5.08 -6.90 -0.86
C TYR A 124 3.85 -6.19 -1.43
N ASN A 125 3.25 -5.27 -0.67
CA ASN A 125 2.04 -4.55 -1.07
C ASN A 125 2.23 -3.68 -2.32
N ARG A 126 3.42 -3.08 -2.50
CA ARG A 126 3.74 -2.28 -3.69
C ARG A 126 3.90 -3.14 -4.94
N ASN A 127 4.36 -4.37 -4.78
CA ASN A 127 4.71 -5.27 -5.88
C ASN A 127 3.63 -6.31 -6.17
N SER A 128 2.73 -6.55 -5.22
CA SER A 128 1.56 -7.40 -5.39
C SER A 128 0.51 -6.71 -6.25
N GLY A 129 0.10 -7.40 -7.32
CA GLY A 129 -1.07 -7.01 -8.08
C GLY A 129 -2.38 -7.29 -7.33
N PRO A 130 -3.53 -6.99 -7.97
CA PRO A 130 -4.84 -7.42 -7.48
C PRO A 130 -4.83 -8.93 -7.23
N ALA A 131 -5.47 -9.37 -6.15
CA ALA A 131 -5.68 -10.80 -5.91
C ALA A 131 -6.53 -11.38 -7.05
N ASP A 132 -6.02 -12.43 -7.70
CA ASP A 132 -6.69 -13.16 -8.77
C ASP A 132 -7.64 -14.24 -8.23
N ALA A 133 -7.35 -14.77 -7.04
CA ALA A 133 -8.19 -15.72 -6.33
C ALA A 133 -8.06 -15.59 -4.81
N MET A 134 -9.09 -16.07 -4.09
CA MET A 134 -9.04 -16.32 -2.65
C MET A 134 -9.23 -17.81 -2.40
N HIS A 135 -8.42 -18.37 -1.51
CA HIS A 135 -8.46 -19.78 -1.16
C HIS A 135 -8.69 -19.95 0.35
N ALA A 136 -9.44 -20.97 0.73
CA ALA A 136 -9.75 -21.26 2.13
C ALA A 136 -8.56 -21.85 2.90
N THR A 137 -7.64 -22.52 2.20
CA THR A 137 -6.45 -23.14 2.80
C THR A 137 -5.17 -22.77 2.06
N PHE A 138 -4.06 -22.88 2.76
CA PHE A 138 -2.73 -22.67 2.22
C PHE A 138 -2.39 -23.68 1.11
N GLU A 139 -2.74 -24.96 1.31
CA GLU A 139 -2.52 -26.02 0.32
C GLU A 139 -3.33 -25.81 -0.96
N ASP A 140 -4.57 -25.30 -0.85
CA ASP A 140 -5.38 -24.96 -2.03
C ASP A 140 -4.74 -23.85 -2.86
N CYS A 141 -4.19 -22.83 -2.19
CA CYS A 141 -3.48 -21.74 -2.85
C CYS A 141 -2.22 -22.25 -3.58
N LEU A 142 -1.43 -23.10 -2.93
CA LEU A 142 -0.25 -23.70 -3.55
C LEU A 142 -0.61 -24.49 -4.82
N ARG A 143 -1.65 -25.33 -4.74
CA ARG A 143 -2.12 -26.12 -5.88
C ARG A 143 -2.56 -25.23 -7.04
N HIS A 144 -3.27 -24.15 -6.76
CA HIS A 144 -3.69 -23.17 -7.77
C HIS A 144 -2.49 -22.51 -8.46
N LEU A 145 -1.44 -22.19 -7.68
CA LEU A 145 -0.23 -21.56 -8.17
C LEU A 145 0.80 -22.54 -8.77
N GLY A 146 0.54 -23.85 -8.69
CA GLY A 146 1.41 -24.90 -9.24
C GLY A 146 2.63 -25.27 -8.37
N HIS A 147 2.50 -25.14 -7.04
CA HIS A 147 3.53 -25.36 -6.02
C HIS A 147 3.19 -26.46 -5.00
#